data_AF-A0A0G4F2V0-F1
#
_entry.id   AF-A0A0G4F2V0-F1
#
_cell.length_a   1.000
_cell.length_b   1.000
_cell.length_c   1.000
_cell.angle_alpha   90.00
_cell.angle_beta   90.00
_cell.angle_gamma   90.00
#
_symmetry.space_group_name_H-M   'P 1'
#
loop_
_entity.id
_entity.type
_entity.pdbx_description
1 polymer ?
#
loop_
_entity_poly.entity_id
_entity_poly.type
_entity_poly.pdbx_seq_one_letter_code
_entity_poly.pdbx_strand_id
1 'polypeptide(L)'
;MTEEIDKELIHSMSSDSEQPAPFTPVTHPVPLPDSFTVCRPHHQQTELEFYDGACQLTKQLATRIVREDITGHTARGLLEQGADAEAIVTADSDKRTLVELAVEHLCPEAAEGVPQYGADVTGQCLVHGMASEETYGDEGAGEGHEILEVIKMLGDRDESVLWEKDGNGEQPIHHFCQFPLADTSCQEQLIEYLIDTVGEDVVNAPDDHGRRPLQHAYRSLMFDFGGWDVKRATINKLLDRGADDIHVMESLFREVAWLRVESGWSDAEWAERRDEELLGVDVTDMVKLLEKGASVSRAGLDALDVLGWDDQYSLSDMEIGYDACDCIYSHI
;
A
#
# COMPACT_ATOMS: atom_id res chain seq x y z
N MET A 1 16.39 -26.33 -94.41
CA MET A 1 15.97 -27.73 -94.15
C MET A 1 15.63 -27.77 -92.67
N THR A 2 14.34 -27.59 -92.35
CA THR A 2 13.33 -28.67 -92.09
C THR A 2 13.55 -29.25 -90.69
N GLU A 3 12.61 -29.51 -89.79
CA GLU A 3 11.14 -29.54 -89.64
C GLU A 3 10.94 -29.50 -88.10
N GLU A 4 9.95 -28.84 -87.48
CA GLU A 4 8.51 -29.16 -87.40
C GLU A 4 8.18 -30.45 -86.60
N ILE A 5 7.13 -30.34 -85.75
CA ILE A 5 6.21 -31.40 -85.20
C ILE A 5 6.69 -32.11 -83.90
N ASP A 6 5.94 -32.35 -82.81
CA ASP A 6 4.53 -32.24 -82.35
C ASP A 6 4.54 -32.27 -80.79
N LYS A 7 3.71 -31.52 -80.05
CA LYS A 7 2.37 -31.81 -79.48
C LYS A 7 2.25 -32.83 -78.33
N GLU A 8 1.34 -32.45 -77.43
CA GLU A 8 0.68 -33.19 -76.34
C GLU A 8 1.41 -33.30 -74.99
N LEU A 9 1.04 -32.42 -74.05
CA LEU A 9 0.46 -32.90 -72.80
C LEU A 9 -0.49 -31.85 -72.22
N ILE A 10 -1.79 -32.14 -72.35
CA ILE A 10 -2.87 -31.47 -71.63
C ILE A 10 -2.86 -32.05 -70.22
N HIS A 11 -2.65 -31.22 -69.20
CA HIS A 11 -3.08 -31.52 -67.83
C HIS A 11 -3.88 -30.34 -67.28
N SER A 12 -5.17 -30.60 -67.17
CA SER A 12 -6.21 -29.78 -66.58
C SER A 12 -5.94 -29.62 -65.08
N MET A 13 -5.60 -28.40 -64.65
CA MET A 13 -5.70 -28.03 -63.24
C MET A 13 -6.96 -27.18 -63.07
N SER A 14 -8.07 -27.84 -62.69
CA SER A 14 -9.21 -27.16 -62.07
C SER A 14 -8.69 -26.53 -60.78
N SER A 15 -8.69 -25.19 -60.74
CA SER A 15 -8.55 -24.45 -59.49
C SER A 15 -9.93 -24.36 -58.87
N ASP A 16 -10.19 -25.20 -57.89
CA ASP A 16 -11.33 -25.05 -56.99
C ASP A 16 -11.12 -23.75 -56.20
N SER A 17 -11.87 -22.71 -56.58
CA SER A 17 -12.06 -21.52 -55.76
C SER A 17 -12.87 -21.91 -54.52
N GLU A 18 -12.18 -22.25 -53.43
CA GLU A 18 -12.76 -22.25 -52.10
C GLU A 18 -13.25 -20.83 -51.77
N GLN A 19 -14.56 -20.66 -51.84
CA GLN A 19 -15.26 -19.47 -51.40
C GLN A 19 -15.06 -19.34 -49.88
N PRO A 20 -14.54 -18.20 -49.37
CA PRO A 20 -14.36 -18.01 -47.94
C PRO A 20 -15.71 -18.16 -47.23
N ALA A 21 -15.71 -18.93 -46.13
CA ALA A 21 -16.89 -19.22 -45.35
C ALA A 21 -17.67 -17.93 -45.00
N PRO A 22 -19.02 -17.98 -45.01
CA PRO A 22 -19.85 -16.84 -44.66
C PRO A 22 -19.51 -16.37 -43.25
N PHE A 23 -19.35 -15.05 -43.09
CA PHE A 23 -19.11 -14.36 -41.83
C PHE A 23 -19.87 -15.03 -40.68
N THR A 24 -19.14 -15.59 -39.72
CA THR A 24 -19.72 -16.02 -38.46
C THR A 24 -20.40 -14.78 -37.87
N PRO A 25 -21.73 -14.81 -37.61
CA PRO A 25 -22.41 -13.68 -37.01
C PRO A 25 -21.69 -13.37 -35.70
N VAL A 26 -21.21 -12.12 -35.57
CA VAL A 26 -20.60 -11.63 -34.33
C VAL A 26 -21.67 -11.78 -33.26
N THR A 27 -21.51 -12.76 -32.39
CA THR A 27 -22.42 -12.99 -31.27
C THR A 27 -22.33 -11.75 -30.40
N HIS A 28 -23.35 -10.90 -30.42
CA HIS A 28 -23.39 -9.74 -29.55
C HIS A 28 -23.33 -10.24 -28.10
N PRO A 29 -22.39 -9.72 -27.27
CA PRO A 29 -22.30 -10.14 -25.89
C PRO A 29 -23.65 -9.88 -25.19
N VAL A 30 -24.07 -10.82 -24.35
CA VAL A 30 -25.30 -10.70 -23.58
C VAL A 30 -25.20 -9.44 -22.71
N PRO A 31 -26.20 -8.54 -22.73
CA PRO A 31 -26.18 -7.35 -21.90
C PRO A 31 -26.09 -7.70 -20.41
N LEU A 32 -25.14 -7.09 -19.70
CA LEU A 32 -25.04 -7.19 -18.26
C LEU A 32 -26.18 -6.37 -17.61
N PRO A 33 -26.85 -6.92 -16.57
CA PRO A 33 -27.86 -6.19 -15.80
C PRO A 33 -27.23 -5.02 -15.02
N ASP A 34 -28.06 -4.19 -14.39
CA ASP A 34 -27.59 -3.03 -13.59
C ASP A 34 -27.10 -3.42 -12.19
N SER A 35 -27.54 -4.58 -11.69
CA SER A 35 -27.05 -5.19 -10.45
C SER A 35 -26.80 -6.68 -10.68
N PHE A 36 -25.62 -7.16 -10.27
CA PHE A 36 -25.27 -8.58 -10.32
C PHE A 36 -24.07 -8.90 -9.42
N THR A 37 -23.94 -10.17 -9.08
CA THR A 37 -22.82 -10.69 -8.29
C THR A 37 -21.71 -11.22 -9.19
N VAL A 38 -20.47 -10.88 -8.85
CA VAL A 38 -19.25 -11.36 -9.49
C VAL A 38 -18.50 -12.27 -8.52
N CYS A 39 -18.09 -13.45 -8.98
CA CYS A 39 -17.22 -14.33 -8.20
C CYS A 39 -15.76 -13.94 -8.42
N ARG A 40 -15.04 -13.73 -7.32
CA ARG A 40 -13.58 -13.54 -7.29
C ARG A 40 -12.84 -14.89 -7.33
N PRO A 41 -11.55 -14.94 -7.70
CA PRO A 41 -10.74 -16.16 -7.73
C PRO A 41 -10.74 -16.94 -6.40
N HIS A 42 -10.89 -16.23 -5.27
CA HIS A 42 -10.88 -16.79 -3.91
C HIS A 42 -12.27 -17.15 -3.36
N HIS A 43 -13.25 -17.41 -4.23
CA HIS A 43 -14.65 -17.73 -3.88
C HIS A 43 -15.40 -16.66 -3.10
N GLN A 44 -14.83 -15.47 -2.94
CA GLN A 44 -15.54 -14.30 -2.45
C GLN A 44 -16.50 -13.80 -3.55
N GLN A 45 -17.67 -13.34 -3.13
CA GLN A 45 -18.67 -12.76 -4.01
C GLN A 45 -18.70 -11.26 -3.77
N THR A 46 -18.64 -10.48 -4.85
CA THR A 46 -18.84 -9.04 -4.81
C THR A 46 -20.10 -8.67 -5.56
N GLU A 47 -20.98 -7.93 -4.90
CA GLU A 47 -22.15 -7.36 -5.54
C GLU A 47 -21.77 -6.05 -6.23
N LEU A 48 -22.00 -5.97 -7.55
CA LEU A 48 -21.82 -4.76 -8.33
C LEU A 48 -23.18 -4.17 -8.70
N GLU A 49 -23.37 -2.89 -8.38
CA GLU A 49 -24.51 -2.07 -8.79
C GLU A 49 -24.03 -0.83 -9.55
N PHE A 50 -24.65 -0.57 -10.71
CA PHE A 50 -24.34 0.56 -11.58
C PHE A 50 -25.48 1.57 -11.60
N TYR A 51 -25.15 2.84 -11.37
CA TYR A 51 -26.12 3.94 -11.45
C TYR A 51 -26.23 4.48 -12.89
N ASP A 52 -27.34 5.14 -13.19
CA ASP A 52 -27.54 5.99 -14.38
C ASP A 52 -27.33 5.33 -15.75
N GLY A 53 -27.53 4.01 -15.85
CA GLY A 53 -27.49 3.31 -17.14
C GLY A 53 -26.09 3.25 -17.73
N ALA A 54 -25.07 3.01 -16.88
CA ALA A 54 -23.69 2.76 -17.28
C ALA A 54 -23.61 1.88 -18.53
N CYS A 55 -22.75 2.28 -19.49
CA CYS A 55 -22.67 1.58 -20.75
C CYS A 55 -22.16 0.14 -20.56
N GLN A 56 -22.45 -0.74 -21.51
CA GLN A 56 -22.03 -2.15 -21.41
C GLN A 56 -20.52 -2.33 -21.31
N LEU A 57 -19.73 -1.41 -21.88
CA LEU A 57 -18.27 -1.44 -21.80
C LEU A 57 -17.77 -1.09 -20.39
N THR A 58 -18.36 -0.08 -19.73
CA THR A 58 -18.08 0.25 -18.31
C THR A 58 -18.38 -0.94 -17.40
N LYS A 59 -19.53 -1.60 -17.60
CA LYS A 59 -19.89 -2.79 -16.82
C LYS A 59 -18.91 -3.95 -17.03
N GLN A 60 -18.47 -4.16 -18.27
CA GLN A 60 -17.47 -5.17 -18.59
C GLN A 60 -16.11 -4.84 -17.97
N LEU A 61 -15.70 -3.58 -17.98
CA LEU A 61 -14.46 -3.11 -17.37
C LEU A 61 -14.48 -3.37 -15.86
N ALA A 62 -15.49 -2.88 -15.14
CA ALA A 62 -15.66 -3.12 -13.71
C ALA A 62 -15.72 -4.62 -13.36
N THR A 63 -16.44 -5.42 -14.14
CA THR A 63 -16.53 -6.87 -13.91
C THR A 63 -15.16 -7.55 -14.00
N ARG A 64 -14.34 -7.15 -14.97
CA ARG A 64 -13.01 -7.74 -15.18
C ARG A 64 -12.00 -7.29 -14.14
N ILE A 65 -12.11 -6.04 -13.68
CA ILE A 65 -11.34 -5.53 -12.54
C ILE A 65 -11.62 -6.40 -11.30
N VAL A 66 -12.89 -6.58 -10.95
CA VAL A 66 -13.30 -7.34 -9.74
C VAL A 66 -12.96 -8.83 -9.84
N ARG A 67 -12.81 -9.35 -11.06
CA ARG A 67 -12.37 -10.73 -11.30
C ARG A 67 -10.86 -10.91 -11.28
N GLU A 68 -10.10 -9.82 -11.22
CA GLU A 68 -8.64 -9.82 -11.36
C GLU A 68 -8.20 -10.52 -12.66
N ASP A 69 -9.01 -10.42 -13.73
CA ASP A 69 -8.76 -11.08 -15.03
C ASP A 69 -8.54 -10.09 -16.19
N ILE A 70 -8.31 -8.83 -15.85
CA ILE A 70 -8.11 -7.75 -16.81
C ILE A 70 -6.63 -7.55 -17.14
N THR A 71 -6.32 -7.44 -18.43
CA THR A 71 -5.00 -7.02 -18.90
C THR A 71 -5.00 -5.56 -19.32
N GLY A 72 -3.83 -4.91 -19.37
CA GLY A 72 -3.75 -3.46 -19.61
C GLY A 72 -4.22 -3.11 -21.01
N HIS A 73 -3.89 -3.99 -21.97
CA HIS A 73 -4.43 -3.92 -23.33
C HIS A 73 -5.96 -4.05 -23.36
N THR A 74 -6.55 -4.89 -22.52
CA THR A 74 -8.01 -5.05 -22.46
C THR A 74 -8.66 -3.82 -21.82
N ALA A 75 -8.14 -3.35 -20.69
CA ALA A 75 -8.62 -2.14 -20.02
C ALA A 75 -8.59 -0.94 -20.97
N ARG A 76 -7.43 -0.70 -21.60
CA ARG A 76 -7.24 0.34 -22.62
C ARG A 76 -8.22 0.17 -23.77
N GLY A 77 -8.35 -1.04 -24.32
CA GLY A 77 -9.27 -1.31 -25.42
C GLY A 77 -10.73 -1.04 -25.06
N LEU A 78 -11.17 -1.29 -23.82
CA LEU A 78 -12.53 -0.98 -23.35
C LEU A 78 -12.73 0.53 -23.20
N LEU A 79 -11.74 1.24 -22.67
CA LEU A 79 -11.75 2.71 -22.52
C LEU A 79 -11.77 3.41 -23.89
N GLU A 80 -10.93 2.97 -24.84
CA GLU A 80 -10.92 3.49 -26.22
C GLU A 80 -12.26 3.27 -26.94
N GLN A 81 -12.99 2.21 -26.59
CA GLN A 81 -14.32 1.93 -27.14
C GLN A 81 -15.44 2.73 -26.46
N GLY A 82 -15.13 3.53 -25.44
CA GLY A 82 -16.07 4.40 -24.75
C GLY A 82 -16.61 3.82 -23.43
N ALA A 83 -15.85 2.96 -22.76
CA ALA A 83 -16.06 2.75 -21.32
C ALA A 83 -15.80 4.06 -20.58
N ASP A 84 -16.71 4.40 -19.67
CA ASP A 84 -16.62 5.60 -18.83
C ASP A 84 -15.68 5.36 -17.65
N ALA A 85 -14.53 6.04 -17.65
CA ALA A 85 -13.50 5.94 -16.62
C ALA A 85 -13.92 6.58 -15.28
N GLU A 86 -14.85 7.53 -15.30
CA GLU A 86 -15.33 8.25 -14.11
C GLU A 86 -16.60 7.62 -13.52
N ALA A 87 -17.04 6.49 -14.08
CA ALA A 87 -18.24 5.83 -13.62
C ALA A 87 -18.13 5.43 -12.14
N ILE A 88 -19.17 5.77 -11.39
CA ILE A 88 -19.34 5.34 -10.00
C ILE A 88 -20.06 3.99 -9.99
N VAL A 89 -19.42 3.01 -9.39
CA VAL A 89 -19.91 1.65 -9.19
C VAL A 89 -20.10 1.43 -7.69
N THR A 90 -21.21 0.81 -7.29
CA THR A 90 -21.33 0.32 -5.90
C THR A 90 -20.85 -1.11 -5.84
N ALA A 91 -19.78 -1.34 -5.09
CA ALA A 91 -19.20 -2.65 -4.81
C ALA A 91 -19.41 -2.96 -3.33
N ASP A 92 -20.13 -4.04 -3.03
CA ASP A 92 -20.39 -4.50 -1.65
C ASP A 92 -21.00 -3.42 -0.72
N SER A 93 -21.92 -2.62 -1.28
CA SER A 93 -22.59 -1.45 -0.66
C SER A 93 -21.77 -0.16 -0.57
N ASP A 94 -20.51 -0.18 -0.97
CA ASP A 94 -19.66 1.01 -1.01
C ASP A 94 -19.59 1.60 -2.41
N LYS A 95 -19.77 2.92 -2.52
CA LYS A 95 -19.63 3.64 -3.79
C LYS A 95 -18.16 3.89 -4.07
N ARG A 96 -17.70 3.45 -5.25
CA ARG A 96 -16.32 3.57 -5.71
C ARG A 96 -16.26 4.04 -7.16
N THR A 97 -15.24 4.81 -7.51
CA THR A 97 -14.88 5.05 -8.91
C THR A 97 -14.26 3.78 -9.51
N LEU A 98 -14.17 3.70 -10.84
CA LEU A 98 -13.43 2.59 -11.47
C LEU A 98 -11.93 2.58 -11.11
N VAL A 99 -11.34 3.74 -10.82
CA VAL A 99 -9.95 3.82 -10.38
C VAL A 99 -9.81 3.23 -8.98
N GLU A 100 -10.67 3.64 -8.04
CA GLU A 100 -10.69 3.08 -6.68
C GLU A 100 -10.86 1.56 -6.71
N LEU A 101 -11.72 1.04 -7.59
CA LEU A 101 -11.93 -0.39 -7.77
C LEU A 101 -10.69 -1.08 -8.37
N ALA A 102 -10.00 -0.45 -9.33
CA ALA A 102 -8.77 -0.99 -9.92
C ALA A 102 -7.60 -1.02 -8.92
N VAL A 103 -7.55 -0.01 -8.05
CA VAL A 103 -6.57 0.11 -6.97
C VAL A 103 -6.82 -0.95 -5.89
N GLU A 104 -8.06 -1.08 -5.43
CA GLU A 104 -8.44 -2.09 -4.42
C GLU A 104 -8.08 -3.51 -4.86
N HIS A 105 -8.31 -3.82 -6.13
CA HIS A 105 -8.02 -5.14 -6.69
C HIS A 105 -6.59 -5.29 -7.22
N LEU A 106 -5.69 -4.35 -6.89
CA LEU A 106 -4.28 -4.36 -7.28
C LEU A 106 -4.08 -4.77 -8.75
N CYS A 107 -4.87 -4.18 -9.65
CA CYS A 107 -4.80 -4.44 -11.07
C CYS A 107 -3.96 -3.33 -11.75
N PRO A 108 -2.62 -3.38 -11.76
CA PRO A 108 -1.79 -2.32 -12.33
C PRO A 108 -2.15 -2.04 -13.78
N GLU A 109 -2.51 -3.06 -14.53
CA GLU A 109 -3.04 -2.94 -15.88
C GLU A 109 -4.26 -2.02 -16.02
N ALA A 110 -5.21 -2.13 -15.09
CA ALA A 110 -6.41 -1.32 -15.07
C ALA A 110 -6.14 0.06 -14.45
N ALA A 111 -5.33 0.11 -13.40
CA ALA A 111 -4.89 1.36 -12.80
C ALA A 111 -4.05 2.20 -13.77
N GLU A 112 -3.36 1.61 -14.75
CA GLU A 112 -2.65 2.37 -15.79
C GLU A 112 -3.65 2.91 -16.82
N GLY A 113 -4.58 2.05 -17.22
CA GLY A 113 -5.59 2.35 -18.21
C GLY A 113 -6.54 3.45 -17.75
N VAL A 114 -7.26 3.27 -16.64
CA VAL A 114 -8.41 4.12 -16.26
C VAL A 114 -8.03 5.60 -16.11
N PRO A 115 -6.96 5.95 -15.38
CA PRO A 115 -6.54 7.34 -15.27
C PRO A 115 -6.13 7.91 -16.64
N GLN A 116 -5.41 7.19 -17.51
CA GLN A 116 -5.00 7.70 -18.85
C GLN A 116 -6.17 8.28 -19.68
N TYR A 117 -7.42 7.91 -19.38
CA TYR A 117 -8.64 8.38 -20.05
C TYR A 117 -9.38 9.51 -19.32
N GLY A 118 -8.68 10.23 -18.44
CA GLY A 118 -9.16 11.49 -17.88
C GLY A 118 -9.81 11.38 -16.51
N ALA A 119 -9.87 10.20 -15.90
CA ALA A 119 -10.31 10.07 -14.52
C ALA A 119 -9.40 10.89 -13.60
N ASP A 120 -10.02 11.76 -12.81
CA ASP A 120 -9.37 12.48 -11.73
C ASP A 120 -9.02 11.50 -10.62
N VAL A 121 -7.77 11.53 -10.18
CA VAL A 121 -7.26 10.74 -9.07
C VAL A 121 -6.96 11.60 -7.84
N THR A 122 -7.06 12.93 -8.01
CA THR A 122 -6.74 13.92 -6.99
C THR A 122 -7.79 13.93 -5.88
N GLY A 123 -7.33 13.97 -4.64
CA GLY A 123 -8.16 14.09 -3.45
C GLY A 123 -8.94 12.82 -3.10
N GLN A 124 -8.68 11.71 -3.79
CA GLN A 124 -9.28 10.41 -3.49
C GLN A 124 -8.48 9.63 -2.45
N CYS A 125 -7.27 10.07 -2.06
CA CYS A 125 -6.43 9.37 -1.09
C CYS A 125 -6.19 7.90 -1.48
N LEU A 126 -6.09 7.61 -2.78
CA LEU A 126 -5.97 6.24 -3.32
C LEU A 126 -4.76 5.51 -2.76
N VAL A 127 -3.65 6.23 -2.62
CA VAL A 127 -2.38 5.69 -2.13
C VAL A 127 -2.48 5.31 -0.65
N HIS A 128 -3.25 6.03 0.16
CA HIS A 128 -3.50 5.69 1.57
C HIS A 128 -4.20 4.34 1.69
N GLY A 129 -5.21 4.10 0.86
CA GLY A 129 -5.99 2.85 0.88
C GLY A 129 -5.18 1.59 0.54
N MET A 130 -4.03 1.74 -0.12
CA MET A 130 -3.13 0.63 -0.45
C MET A 130 -2.25 0.19 0.73
N ALA A 131 -2.05 1.06 1.71
CA ALA A 131 -1.34 0.73 2.94
C ALA A 131 -2.36 0.13 3.92
N SER A 132 -2.58 -1.18 3.84
CA SER A 132 -3.55 -1.88 4.69
C SER A 132 -2.87 -2.82 5.68
N GLU A 133 -3.48 -2.97 6.86
CA GLU A 133 -3.07 -3.94 7.88
C GLU A 133 -3.24 -5.39 7.39
N GLU A 134 -4.10 -5.63 6.40
CA GLU A 134 -4.42 -6.97 5.88
C GLU A 134 -3.30 -7.55 4.98
N THR A 135 -2.36 -6.73 4.51
CA THR A 135 -1.23 -7.17 3.66
C THR A 135 -0.20 -8.05 4.39
N TYR A 136 -0.31 -8.25 5.71
CA TYR A 136 0.58 -9.11 6.51
C TYR A 136 0.15 -10.58 6.64
N GLY A 137 -0.94 -11.00 5.98
CA GLY A 137 -1.31 -12.41 5.93
C GLY A 137 -0.25 -13.28 5.23
N ASP A 138 -0.17 -14.57 5.58
CA ASP A 138 0.74 -15.59 5.01
C ASP A 138 0.57 -15.75 3.46
N GLU A 139 -0.48 -15.15 2.89
CA GLU A 139 -0.78 -15.12 1.45
C GLU A 139 -0.39 -13.79 0.76
N GLY A 140 -0.04 -12.73 1.51
CA GLY A 140 0.17 -11.34 1.01
C GLY A 140 1.57 -11.01 0.49
N ALA A 141 2.54 -11.93 0.56
CA ALA A 141 3.92 -11.68 0.14
C ALA A 141 4.10 -11.35 -1.36
N GLY A 142 3.09 -11.62 -2.20
CA GLY A 142 3.07 -11.29 -3.64
C GLY A 142 2.69 -9.84 -3.95
N GLU A 143 1.98 -9.16 -3.05
CA GLU A 143 1.29 -7.90 -3.34
C GLU A 143 2.22 -6.68 -3.29
N GLY A 144 3.34 -6.76 -2.56
CA GLY A 144 4.23 -5.60 -2.37
C GLY A 144 4.80 -5.00 -3.66
N HIS A 145 5.10 -5.85 -4.65
CA HIS A 145 5.56 -5.39 -5.96
C HIS A 145 4.45 -4.72 -6.78
N GLU A 146 3.25 -5.29 -6.75
CA GLU A 146 2.08 -4.79 -7.47
C GLU A 146 1.65 -3.44 -6.88
N ILE A 147 1.55 -3.34 -5.55
CA ILE A 147 1.28 -2.08 -4.84
C ILE A 147 2.30 -1.01 -5.24
N LEU A 148 3.61 -1.33 -5.18
CA LEU A 148 4.66 -0.37 -5.55
C LEU A 148 4.54 0.10 -7.01
N GLU A 149 4.20 -0.80 -7.94
CA GLU A 149 4.00 -0.46 -9.34
C GLU A 149 2.80 0.47 -9.54
N VAL A 150 1.67 0.18 -8.88
CA VAL A 150 0.49 1.04 -8.94
C VAL A 150 0.78 2.42 -8.34
N ILE A 151 1.47 2.51 -7.20
CA ILE A 151 1.84 3.80 -6.58
C ILE A 151 2.71 4.62 -7.52
N LYS A 152 3.75 4.00 -8.12
CA LYS A 152 4.64 4.70 -9.07
C LYS A 152 3.87 5.21 -10.27
N MET A 153 2.98 4.40 -10.81
CA MET A 153 2.16 4.79 -11.94
C MET A 153 1.19 5.95 -11.59
N LEU A 154 0.56 5.92 -10.41
CA LEU A 154 -0.29 7.03 -9.94
C LEU A 154 0.53 8.31 -9.73
N GLY A 155 1.69 8.22 -9.07
CA GLY A 155 2.58 9.36 -8.82
C GLY A 155 3.21 9.94 -10.09
N ASP A 156 3.61 9.10 -11.04
CA ASP A 156 4.17 9.52 -12.33
C ASP A 156 3.13 10.26 -13.19
N ARG A 157 1.85 9.95 -12.97
CA ARG A 157 0.73 10.63 -13.60
C ARG A 157 0.42 11.95 -12.89
N ASP A 158 0.22 11.91 -11.58
CA ASP A 158 -0.10 13.07 -10.76
C ASP A 158 0.61 12.97 -9.42
N GLU A 159 1.68 13.75 -9.27
CA GLU A 159 2.49 13.79 -8.06
C GLU A 159 1.68 14.18 -6.81
N SER A 160 0.54 14.88 -6.95
CA SER A 160 -0.25 15.30 -5.79
C SER A 160 -0.72 14.14 -4.93
N VAL A 161 -1.00 13.00 -5.55
CA VAL A 161 -1.48 11.79 -4.85
C VAL A 161 -0.47 11.26 -3.83
N LEU A 162 0.82 11.59 -3.97
CA LEU A 162 1.89 11.14 -3.08
C LEU A 162 2.03 11.99 -1.81
N TRP A 163 1.41 13.18 -1.77
CA TRP A 163 1.45 14.09 -0.62
C TRP A 163 0.08 14.57 -0.15
N GLU A 164 -0.98 13.97 -0.69
CA GLU A 164 -2.36 14.13 -0.21
C GLU A 164 -2.46 13.81 1.28
N LYS A 165 -3.28 14.60 1.97
CA LYS A 165 -3.56 14.40 3.39
C LYS A 165 -4.95 13.81 3.53
N ASP A 166 -5.06 12.74 4.32
CA ASP A 166 -6.34 12.17 4.70
C ASP A 166 -7.03 13.01 5.80
N GLY A 167 -8.10 12.47 6.39
CA GLY A 167 -8.85 13.13 7.47
C GLY A 167 -8.07 13.34 8.78
N ASN A 168 -6.92 12.69 8.95
CA ASN A 168 -6.02 12.85 10.11
C ASN A 168 -4.79 13.72 9.77
N GLY A 169 -4.75 14.31 8.56
CA GLY A 169 -3.61 15.05 8.08
C GLY A 169 -2.43 14.17 7.67
N GLU A 170 -2.62 12.85 7.60
CA GLU A 170 -1.58 11.88 7.30
C GLU A 170 -1.37 11.79 5.78
N GLN A 171 -0.10 11.83 5.38
CA GLN A 171 0.34 11.57 4.01
C GLN A 171 0.58 10.08 3.76
N PRO A 172 0.62 9.61 2.51
CA PRO A 172 0.92 8.21 2.17
C PRO A 172 2.11 7.61 2.91
N ILE A 173 3.20 8.36 3.06
CA ILE A 173 4.38 7.89 3.78
C ILE A 173 4.09 7.49 5.25
N HIS A 174 3.13 8.14 5.92
CA HIS A 174 2.75 7.80 7.29
C HIS A 174 2.11 6.41 7.32
N HIS A 175 1.17 6.17 6.41
CA HIS A 175 0.48 4.89 6.27
C HIS A 175 1.45 3.77 5.91
N PHE A 176 2.36 3.97 4.96
CA PHE A 176 3.39 2.97 4.64
C PHE A 176 4.50 2.85 5.68
N CYS A 177 4.60 3.78 6.63
CA CYS A 177 5.44 3.58 7.82
C CYS A 177 4.70 2.77 8.89
N GLN A 178 3.39 2.99 9.04
CA GLN A 178 2.55 2.25 9.96
C GLN A 178 2.27 0.82 9.48
N PHE A 179 2.11 0.65 8.17
CA PHE A 179 1.81 -0.60 7.49
C PHE A 179 2.76 -0.73 6.28
N PRO A 180 4.07 -0.94 6.50
CA PRO A 180 5.03 -1.16 5.42
C PRO A 180 4.67 -2.36 4.53
N LEU A 181 5.08 -2.28 3.26
CA LEU A 181 4.95 -3.41 2.33
C LEU A 181 5.64 -4.66 2.89
N ALA A 182 5.07 -5.84 2.63
CA ALA A 182 5.61 -7.10 3.16
C ALA A 182 7.06 -7.39 2.73
N ASP A 183 7.44 -6.98 1.52
CA ASP A 183 8.81 -7.12 1.00
C ASP A 183 9.65 -5.88 1.34
N THR A 184 10.77 -6.12 2.05
CA THR A 184 11.70 -5.07 2.46
C THR A 184 12.26 -4.26 1.29
N SER A 185 12.57 -4.90 0.17
CA SER A 185 13.12 -4.20 -1.00
C SER A 185 12.07 -3.28 -1.63
N CYS A 186 10.81 -3.72 -1.70
CA CYS A 186 9.69 -2.90 -2.16
C CYS A 186 9.45 -1.72 -1.25
N GLN A 187 9.45 -1.94 0.06
CA GLN A 187 9.27 -0.89 1.06
C GLN A 187 10.38 0.18 0.98
N GLU A 188 11.64 -0.24 0.88
CA GLU A 188 12.75 0.70 0.71
C GLU A 188 12.62 1.48 -0.61
N GLN A 189 12.29 0.80 -1.71
CA GLN A 189 12.07 1.45 -3.02
C GLN A 189 10.88 2.42 -3.00
N LEU A 190 9.83 2.14 -2.22
CA LEU A 190 8.70 3.04 -2.05
C LEU A 190 9.15 4.33 -1.36
N ILE A 191 9.87 4.23 -0.24
CA ILE A 191 10.40 5.40 0.49
C ILE A 191 11.31 6.23 -0.41
N GLU A 192 12.19 5.57 -1.17
CA GLU A 192 13.06 6.21 -2.15
C GLU A 192 12.27 6.98 -3.21
N TYR A 193 11.26 6.33 -3.79
CA TYR A 193 10.41 6.95 -4.81
C TYR A 193 9.66 8.17 -4.27
N LEU A 194 9.12 8.09 -3.04
CA LEU A 194 8.45 9.21 -2.39
C LEU A 194 9.41 10.39 -2.17
N ILE A 195 10.64 10.12 -1.72
CA ILE A 195 11.66 11.17 -1.53
C ILE A 195 12.09 11.79 -2.85
N ASP A 196 12.36 10.97 -3.87
CA ASP A 196 12.81 11.44 -5.18
C ASP A 196 11.75 12.27 -5.89
N THR A 197 10.46 11.97 -5.65
CA THR A 197 9.34 12.64 -6.32
C THR A 197 8.86 13.87 -5.53
N VAL A 198 8.56 13.71 -4.23
CA VAL A 198 7.96 14.78 -3.40
C VAL A 198 9.03 15.65 -2.70
N GLY A 199 10.24 15.13 -2.54
CA GLY A 199 11.37 15.79 -1.88
C GLY A 199 11.72 15.21 -0.50
N GLU A 200 12.94 15.49 -0.03
CA GLU A 200 13.50 14.94 1.21
C GLU A 200 12.66 15.24 2.46
N ASP A 201 11.95 16.35 2.51
CA ASP A 201 11.15 16.76 3.66
C ASP A 201 9.98 15.81 3.96
N VAL A 202 9.59 14.94 3.02
CA VAL A 202 8.47 14.00 3.18
C VAL A 202 8.66 13.05 4.38
N VAL A 203 9.90 12.65 4.69
CA VAL A 203 10.20 11.77 5.85
C VAL A 203 10.01 12.46 7.20
N ASN A 204 9.81 13.78 7.19
CA ASN A 204 9.66 14.66 8.33
C ASN A 204 8.33 15.41 8.34
N ALA A 205 7.43 15.10 7.39
CA ALA A 205 6.13 15.75 7.28
C ALA A 205 5.28 15.46 8.54
N PRO A 206 4.72 16.48 9.20
CA PRO A 206 3.82 16.24 10.33
C PRO A 206 2.38 15.99 9.85
N ASP A 207 1.71 15.04 10.52
CA ASP A 207 0.25 14.88 10.52
C ASP A 207 -0.45 15.95 11.38
N ASP A 208 -1.78 15.90 11.52
CA ASP A 208 -2.53 16.89 12.30
C ASP A 208 -2.30 16.79 13.82
N HIS A 209 -1.73 15.67 14.28
CA HIS A 209 -1.29 15.47 15.65
C HIS A 209 0.18 15.87 15.86
N GLY A 210 0.84 16.38 14.81
CA GLY A 210 2.26 16.71 14.81
C GLY A 210 3.17 15.48 14.75
N ARG A 211 2.60 14.29 14.48
CA ARG A 211 3.38 13.06 14.39
C ARG A 211 4.03 12.92 13.04
N ARG A 212 5.23 12.33 13.03
CA ARG A 212 6.06 12.15 11.83
C ARG A 212 6.08 10.69 11.38
N PRO A 213 6.45 10.39 10.12
CA PRO A 213 6.50 9.02 9.61
C PRO A 213 7.32 8.06 10.49
N LEU A 214 8.42 8.54 11.07
CA LEU A 214 9.24 7.74 11.98
C LEU A 214 8.48 7.28 13.23
N GLN A 215 7.61 8.13 13.80
CA GLN A 215 6.77 7.75 14.95
C GLN A 215 5.74 6.69 14.58
N HIS A 216 5.16 6.78 13.38
CA HIS A 216 4.25 5.76 12.84
C HIS A 216 4.96 4.42 12.63
N ALA A 217 6.20 4.43 12.14
CA ALA A 217 7.03 3.22 12.00
C ALA A 217 7.33 2.55 13.35
N TYR A 218 7.69 3.34 14.36
CA TYR A 218 7.90 2.81 15.71
C TYR A 218 6.62 2.28 16.33
N ARG A 219 5.49 2.95 16.11
CA ARG A 219 4.17 2.48 16.55
C ARG A 219 3.85 1.12 15.91
N SER A 220 4.06 0.97 14.61
CA SER A 220 3.89 -0.32 13.90
C SER A 220 4.71 -1.45 14.51
N LEU A 221 5.97 -1.16 14.87
CA LEU A 221 6.87 -2.12 15.49
C LEU A 221 6.40 -2.56 16.88
N MET A 222 5.70 -1.70 17.63
CA MET A 222 5.25 -2.01 18.98
C MET A 222 3.91 -2.75 19.05
N PHE A 223 3.00 -2.51 18.11
CA PHE A 223 1.61 -3.00 18.21
C PHE A 223 1.31 -4.25 17.40
N ASP A 224 2.20 -4.66 16.47
CA ASP A 224 1.95 -5.80 15.60
C ASP A 224 3.11 -6.80 15.60
N PHE A 225 2.78 -8.07 15.85
CA PHE A 225 3.69 -9.18 16.08
C PHE A 225 4.29 -9.78 14.79
N GLY A 226 3.94 -9.26 13.60
CA GLY A 226 4.48 -9.67 12.30
C GLY A 226 5.47 -8.67 11.68
N GLY A 227 6.23 -9.14 10.68
CA GLY A 227 6.99 -8.24 9.78
C GLY A 227 8.16 -7.46 10.41
N TRP A 228 8.76 -7.95 11.49
CA TRP A 228 9.82 -7.24 12.23
C TRP A 228 10.98 -6.76 11.35
N ASP A 229 11.42 -7.59 10.40
CA ASP A 229 12.53 -7.25 9.51
C ASP A 229 12.20 -6.04 8.63
N VAL A 230 11.00 -5.97 8.05
CA VAL A 230 10.62 -4.85 7.18
C VAL A 230 10.31 -3.59 7.97
N LYS A 231 9.75 -3.71 9.17
CA LYS A 231 9.53 -2.57 10.08
C LYS A 231 10.87 -1.98 10.54
N ARG A 232 11.83 -2.83 10.93
CA ARG A 232 13.19 -2.41 11.28
C ARG A 232 13.91 -1.77 10.09
N ALA A 233 13.77 -2.34 8.90
CA ALA A 233 14.33 -1.76 7.68
C ALA A 233 13.71 -0.38 7.39
N THR A 234 12.40 -0.23 7.53
CA THR A 234 11.67 1.04 7.38
C THR A 234 12.22 2.11 8.31
N ILE A 235 12.35 1.80 9.61
CA ILE A 235 12.92 2.72 10.61
C ILE A 235 14.34 3.13 10.23
N ASN A 236 15.21 2.16 9.92
CA ASN A 236 16.59 2.44 9.53
C ASN A 236 16.66 3.32 8.29
N LYS A 237 15.81 3.04 7.29
CA LYS A 237 15.73 3.81 6.05
C LYS A 237 15.35 5.26 6.31
N LEU A 238 14.32 5.50 7.13
CA LEU A 238 13.90 6.85 7.52
C LEU A 238 15.03 7.59 8.24
N LEU A 239 15.68 6.93 9.21
CA LEU A 239 16.83 7.51 9.92
C LEU A 239 17.95 7.89 8.96
N ASP A 240 18.31 7.01 8.03
CA ASP A 240 19.34 7.25 7.02
C ASP A 240 19.00 8.41 6.08
N ARG A 241 17.70 8.64 5.87
CA ARG A 241 17.18 9.77 5.11
C ARG A 241 16.95 11.04 5.94
N GLY A 242 17.46 11.07 7.16
CA GLY A 242 17.43 12.27 7.99
C GLY A 242 16.06 12.55 8.61
N ALA A 243 15.22 11.52 8.78
CA ALA A 243 14.09 11.63 9.69
C ALA A 243 14.62 11.99 11.08
N ASP A 244 14.24 13.18 11.55
CA ASP A 244 14.62 13.72 12.84
C ASP A 244 13.35 13.82 13.67
N ASP A 245 13.37 13.16 14.81
CA ASP A 245 12.32 13.35 15.78
C ASP A 245 12.85 13.09 17.19
N ILE A 246 13.19 14.19 17.86
CA ILE A 246 13.58 14.18 19.27
C ILE A 246 12.46 13.67 20.20
N HIS A 247 11.20 13.73 19.74
CA HIS A 247 10.03 13.26 20.48
C HIS A 247 9.70 11.79 20.20
N VAL A 248 10.31 11.15 19.20
CA VAL A 248 10.21 9.68 19.03
C VAL A 248 10.69 8.97 20.28
N MET A 249 11.79 9.40 20.89
CA MET A 249 12.30 8.79 22.12
C MET A 249 11.33 8.98 23.28
N GLU A 250 10.74 10.17 23.43
CA GLU A 250 9.73 10.44 24.46
C GLU A 250 8.48 9.57 24.27
N SER A 251 7.95 9.49 23.04
CA SER A 251 6.78 8.67 22.73
C SER A 251 7.08 7.19 22.92
N LEU A 252 8.25 6.70 22.48
CA LEU A 252 8.70 5.33 22.70
C LEU A 252 8.84 5.01 24.18
N PHE A 253 9.48 5.90 24.97
CA PHE A 253 9.64 5.69 26.41
C PHE A 253 8.30 5.67 27.14
N ARG A 254 7.41 6.60 26.81
CA ARG A 254 6.07 6.65 27.41
C ARG A 254 5.28 5.39 27.07
N GLU A 255 5.33 4.92 25.84
CA GLU A 255 4.56 3.74 25.42
C GLU A 255 5.15 2.44 26.02
N VAL A 256 6.49 2.31 26.05
CA VAL A 256 7.17 1.18 26.73
C VAL A 256 6.86 1.18 28.23
N ALA A 257 6.84 2.36 28.87
CA ALA A 257 6.45 2.50 30.27
C ALA A 257 4.98 2.14 30.49
N TRP A 258 4.08 2.58 29.61
CA TRP A 258 2.66 2.23 29.65
C TRP A 258 2.45 0.73 29.48
N LEU A 259 3.08 0.10 28.49
CA LEU A 259 3.03 -1.35 28.27
C LEU A 259 3.52 -2.10 29.52
N ARG A 260 4.61 -1.67 30.15
CA ARG A 260 5.10 -2.29 31.40
C ARG A 260 4.08 -2.22 32.53
N VAL A 261 3.41 -1.08 32.70
CA VAL A 261 2.38 -0.87 33.73
C VAL A 261 1.12 -1.69 33.44
N GLU A 262 0.60 -1.68 32.21
CA GLU A 262 -0.63 -2.38 31.85
C GLU A 262 -0.46 -3.90 31.87
N SER A 263 0.72 -4.38 31.48
CA SER A 263 1.08 -5.80 31.48
C SER A 263 1.08 -6.44 32.87
N GLY A 264 1.30 -5.64 33.92
CA GLY A 264 1.47 -6.12 35.29
C GLY A 264 2.63 -7.10 35.48
N TRP A 265 3.62 -7.08 34.57
CA TRP A 265 4.77 -7.99 34.63
C TRP A 265 5.71 -7.58 35.76
N SER A 266 6.21 -8.57 36.48
CA SER A 266 7.30 -8.36 37.43
C SER A 266 8.59 -7.96 36.70
N ASP A 267 9.52 -7.32 37.41
CA ASP A 267 10.82 -6.91 36.83
C ASP A 267 11.60 -8.08 36.25
N ALA A 268 11.46 -9.27 36.82
CA ALA A 268 12.09 -10.48 36.32
C ALA A 268 11.45 -10.96 35.01
N GLU A 269 10.12 -10.94 34.90
CA GLU A 269 9.39 -11.28 33.67
C GLU A 269 9.66 -10.26 32.56
N TRP A 270 9.77 -8.97 32.93
CA TRP A 270 10.14 -7.92 31.99
C TRP A 270 11.58 -8.10 31.49
N ALA A 271 12.53 -8.42 32.38
CA ALA A 271 13.93 -8.66 32.01
C ALA A 271 14.10 -9.90 31.11
N GLU A 272 13.41 -11.00 31.42
CA GLU A 272 13.44 -12.24 30.62
C GLU A 272 12.83 -12.01 29.23
N ARG A 273 11.72 -11.26 29.14
CA ARG A 273 11.08 -10.93 27.86
C ARG A 273 11.77 -9.84 27.06
N ARG A 274 12.50 -8.92 27.71
CA ARG A 274 13.31 -7.91 27.04
C ARG A 274 14.39 -8.54 26.17
N ASP A 275 15.00 -9.62 26.66
CA ASP A 275 15.99 -10.40 25.90
C ASP A 275 15.32 -11.27 24.81
N GLU A 276 14.06 -11.66 24.99
CA GLU A 276 13.25 -12.42 24.01
C GLU A 276 12.51 -11.54 22.99
N GLU A 277 13.18 -10.59 22.36
CA GLU A 277 12.67 -9.99 21.09
C GLU A 277 11.40 -9.12 21.25
N LEU A 278 10.89 -8.95 22.48
CA LEU A 278 9.49 -8.57 22.75
C LEU A 278 9.17 -7.08 22.53
N LEU A 279 10.18 -6.24 22.28
CA LEU A 279 9.96 -4.83 21.93
C LEU A 279 10.41 -4.50 20.50
N GLY A 280 11.16 -5.37 19.82
CA GLY A 280 11.74 -5.15 18.47
C GLY A 280 12.67 -3.95 18.28
N VAL A 281 12.57 -2.96 19.16
CA VAL A 281 13.40 -1.76 19.21
C VAL A 281 14.75 -2.19 19.75
N ASP A 282 15.68 -2.43 18.83
CA ASP A 282 17.08 -2.70 19.13
C ASP A 282 17.65 -1.50 19.89
N VAL A 283 18.37 -1.75 20.99
CA VAL A 283 19.13 -0.72 21.72
C VAL A 283 20.06 0.03 20.76
N THR A 284 20.56 -0.64 19.72
CA THR A 284 21.34 -0.04 18.64
C THR A 284 20.58 1.06 17.89
N ASP A 285 19.28 0.89 17.66
CA ASP A 285 18.46 1.90 16.98
C ASP A 285 18.19 3.10 17.89
N MET A 286 18.02 2.87 19.20
CA MET A 286 18.00 3.96 20.20
C MET A 286 19.34 4.71 20.26
N VAL A 287 20.47 4.01 20.17
CA VAL A 287 21.81 4.62 20.13
C VAL A 287 21.99 5.45 18.86
N LYS A 288 21.57 4.96 17.67
CA LYS A 288 21.62 5.74 16.42
C LYS A 288 20.80 7.03 16.50
N LEU A 289 19.62 6.98 17.13
CA LEU A 289 18.80 8.17 17.38
C LEU A 289 19.58 9.19 18.22
N LEU A 290 20.21 8.75 19.31
CA LEU A 290 21.02 9.60 20.19
C LEU A 290 22.25 10.17 19.46
N GLU A 291 22.94 9.36 18.64
CA GLU A 291 24.09 9.78 17.83
C GLU A 291 23.71 10.86 16.79
N LYS A 292 22.49 10.79 16.24
CA LYS A 292 21.95 11.78 15.28
C LYS A 292 21.42 13.06 15.95
N GLY A 293 21.59 13.19 17.26
CA GLY A 293 21.26 14.43 17.99
C GLY A 293 19.92 14.38 18.74
N ALA A 294 19.23 13.23 18.75
CA ALA A 294 18.17 13.02 19.73
C ALA A 294 18.80 13.15 21.13
N SER A 295 18.19 13.98 21.96
CA SER A 295 18.72 14.27 23.28
C SER A 295 17.59 14.06 24.27
N VAL A 296 17.78 13.08 25.16
CA VAL A 296 16.85 12.77 26.24
C VAL A 296 16.56 14.01 27.10
N SER A 297 17.57 14.87 27.29
CA SER A 297 17.45 16.14 27.99
C SER A 297 16.75 17.26 27.19
N ARG A 298 16.78 17.24 25.85
CA ARG A 298 16.01 18.17 25.00
C ARG A 298 14.57 17.73 24.77
N ALA A 299 14.29 16.43 24.87
CA ALA A 299 12.93 15.89 24.89
C ALA A 299 12.17 16.27 26.17
N GLY A 300 12.77 17.07 27.08
CA GLY A 300 12.10 17.55 28.29
C GLY A 300 11.83 16.46 29.31
N LEU A 301 12.41 15.27 29.14
CA LEU A 301 12.24 14.15 30.04
C LEU A 301 13.05 14.38 31.31
N ASP A 302 12.50 15.18 32.23
CA ASP A 302 12.69 14.87 33.64
C ASP A 302 11.95 13.55 33.89
N ALA A 303 12.48 12.66 34.73
CA ALA A 303 11.93 11.30 34.90
C ALA A 303 10.44 11.30 35.32
N LEU A 304 9.92 12.44 35.79
CA LEU A 304 8.53 12.70 36.12
C LEU A 304 7.61 13.02 34.91
N ASP A 305 8.13 13.60 33.83
CA ASP A 305 7.33 14.06 32.67
C ASP A 305 7.11 12.95 31.61
N VAL A 306 8.03 11.98 31.52
CA VAL A 306 7.91 10.77 30.66
C VAL A 306 6.58 10.07 30.89
N LEU A 307 6.10 10.11 32.13
CA LEU A 307 5.04 9.25 32.62
C LEU A 307 3.64 9.87 32.46
N GLY A 308 3.50 11.18 32.23
CA GLY A 308 2.19 11.83 32.05
C GLY A 308 1.21 11.54 33.19
N TRP A 309 1.72 11.43 34.42
CA TRP A 309 0.96 10.95 35.57
C TRP A 309 0.23 12.08 36.29
N ASP A 310 -1.10 12.12 36.17
CA ASP A 310 -1.95 12.76 37.18
C ASP A 310 -1.82 12.01 38.53
N ASP A 311 -2.08 12.69 39.65
CA ASP A 311 -1.94 12.31 41.08
C ASP A 311 -2.58 10.95 41.54
N GLN A 312 -2.94 10.04 40.63
CA GLN A 312 -3.67 8.80 40.91
C GLN A 312 -2.79 7.54 41.08
N TYR A 313 -1.49 7.58 40.80
CA TYR A 313 -0.60 6.41 40.86
C TYR A 313 0.31 6.40 42.10
N SER A 314 0.71 5.20 42.55
CA SER A 314 1.39 4.98 43.84
C SER A 314 2.90 5.14 43.76
N LEU A 315 3.58 5.42 44.88
CA LEU A 315 5.05 5.54 44.96
C LEU A 315 5.80 4.30 44.45
N SER A 316 5.19 3.11 44.48
CA SER A 316 5.78 1.88 43.93
C SER A 316 5.80 1.86 42.39
N ASP A 317 4.86 2.54 41.74
CA ASP A 317 4.86 2.68 40.28
C ASP A 317 6.03 3.60 39.84
N MET A 318 6.41 4.55 40.71
CA MET A 318 7.51 5.51 40.51
C MET A 318 8.90 4.85 40.43
N GLU A 319 9.22 3.89 41.29
CA GLU A 319 10.53 3.19 41.24
C GLU A 319 10.75 2.43 39.91
N ILE A 320 9.67 1.87 39.33
CA ILE A 320 9.70 1.08 38.10
C ILE A 320 10.07 1.93 36.86
N GLY A 321 9.56 3.16 36.79
CA GLY A 321 9.88 4.11 35.71
C GLY A 321 11.31 4.65 35.78
N TYR A 322 11.81 4.92 37.00
CA TYR A 322 13.20 5.34 37.22
C TYR A 322 14.20 4.24 36.83
N ASP A 323 13.94 2.98 37.18
CA ASP A 323 14.82 1.85 36.83
C ASP A 323 14.88 1.57 35.31
N ALA A 324 13.78 1.82 34.58
CA ALA A 324 13.76 1.73 33.12
C ALA A 324 14.67 2.77 32.47
N CYS A 325 14.64 4.00 32.99
CA CYS A 325 15.50 5.09 32.52
C CYS A 325 16.97 4.84 32.88
N ASP A 326 17.26 4.43 34.12
CA ASP A 326 18.62 4.16 34.59
C ASP A 326 19.29 2.95 33.88
N CYS A 327 18.50 1.93 33.51
CA CYS A 327 18.99 0.82 32.68
C CYS A 327 19.44 1.26 31.28
N ILE A 328 18.87 2.33 30.75
CA ILE A 328 19.17 2.84 29.41
C ILE A 328 20.32 3.86 29.49
N TYR A 329 20.34 4.71 30.52
CA TYR A 329 21.46 5.60 30.80
C TYR A 329 22.76 4.88 31.16
N SER A 330 22.71 3.67 31.72
CA SER A 330 23.91 2.89 32.08
C SER A 330 24.62 2.22 30.87
N HIS A 331 24.01 2.25 29.69
CA HIS A 331 24.56 1.66 28.45
C HIS A 331 24.98 2.71 27.40
N ILE A 332 24.85 4.00 27.72
CA ILE A 332 25.41 5.15 26.98
C ILE A 332 26.75 5.54 27.62
#